data_AF-A0AA38CLS1-F1
#
_entry.id   AF-A0AA38CLS1-F1
#
_cell.length_a   1.000
_cell.length_b   1.000
_cell.length_c   1.000
_cell.angle_alpha   90.00
_cell.angle_beta   90.00
_cell.angle_gamma   90.00
#
_symmetry.space_group_name_H-M   'P 1'
#
loop_
_entity.id
_entity.type
_entity.pdbx_description
1 polymer ?
#
loop_
_entity_poly.entity_id
_entity_poly.type
_entity_poly.pdbx_seq_one_letter_code
_entity_poly.pdbx_strand_id
1 'polypeptide(L)'
;MALLQGTRALCFSVHAKCPCYLSLKTPKHSLVHAVNISLFRQIKKSRIVTPILSHKCRASSATATVNSSEQQSARVSQWKPDERYLKCCVPGKEKLKVAVLVSGGVDSSVALRLLCAAGHSCTAFYLKIWFQDDFENFWSACPWDEDLTYAKAVCDEVGVDLQVVHLSDEYWNNVVSYVISEYRSGRTPNPDVLCNTRIKFGSFLDVIKEIDFDYIASGHYAHVEHRSGDAQTKISVLHLSADKIKDQTYFLCHLSQDQLRRLLFPLGCMSKQEVRKLAAEMGLPNKDRKDSQGICFLGKVKFSEFVAKHIGEMEGILLEAETGDFLGKHRGFWFYTIGQRQGLRLPGGP
;
A
#
# COMPACT_ATOMS: atom_id res chain seq x y z
N MET A 1 42.12 31.48 -12.02
CA MET A 1 41.94 31.13 -13.44
C MET A 1 41.80 29.61 -13.53
N ALA A 2 40.63 29.13 -14.01
CA ALA A 2 40.41 27.82 -14.66
C ALA A 2 40.72 26.54 -13.83
N LEU A 3 39.97 25.43 -13.85
CA LEU A 3 38.96 24.93 -14.78
C LEU A 3 38.12 23.84 -14.07
N LEU A 4 36.81 23.90 -14.30
CA LEU A 4 35.82 22.84 -14.04
C LEU A 4 35.93 21.73 -15.10
N GLN A 5 35.96 20.47 -14.68
CA GLN A 5 35.55 19.29 -15.45
C GLN A 5 34.91 18.32 -14.44
N GLY A 6 33.66 17.87 -14.50
CA GLY A 6 32.76 17.70 -15.63
C GLY A 6 32.44 16.21 -15.80
N THR A 7 31.89 15.54 -14.79
CA THR A 7 31.43 14.15 -14.88
C THR A 7 30.11 14.08 -15.66
N ARG A 8 30.16 13.53 -16.88
CA ARG A 8 28.99 13.31 -17.74
C ARG A 8 28.15 12.15 -17.20
N ALA A 9 26.88 12.41 -16.94
CA ALA A 9 25.86 11.39 -16.73
C ALA A 9 25.40 10.86 -18.10
N LEU A 10 25.55 9.55 -18.33
CA LEU A 10 24.99 8.84 -19.48
C LEU A 10 23.46 8.85 -19.37
N CYS A 11 22.80 9.61 -20.23
CA CYS A 11 21.35 9.67 -20.33
C CYS A 11 20.92 8.82 -21.54
N PHE A 12 20.31 7.67 -21.28
CA PHE A 12 19.78 6.80 -22.33
C PHE A 12 18.43 7.35 -22.82
N SER A 13 18.37 7.73 -24.10
CA SER A 13 17.14 8.17 -24.76
C SER A 13 16.58 7.03 -25.62
N VAL A 14 15.44 6.47 -25.23
CA VAL A 14 14.70 5.49 -26.05
C VAL A 14 13.70 6.26 -26.91
N HIS A 15 14.02 6.45 -28.19
CA HIS A 15 13.09 7.03 -29.16
C HIS A 15 12.23 5.94 -29.80
N ALA A 16 10.94 5.90 -29.47
CA ALA A 16 9.95 5.09 -30.17
C ALA A 16 9.24 5.95 -31.24
N LYS A 17 9.51 5.69 -32.53
CA LYS A 17 8.67 6.17 -33.64
C LYS A 17 7.68 5.08 -34.02
N CYS A 18 6.38 5.38 -33.95
CA CYS A 18 5.31 4.48 -34.38
C CYS A 18 4.44 5.21 -35.42
N PRO A 19 4.28 4.70 -36.67
CA PRO A 19 3.32 5.23 -37.62
C PRO A 19 2.08 4.32 -37.77
N CYS A 20 0.95 4.98 -38.02
CA CYS A 20 -0.34 4.45 -38.52
C CYS A 20 -1.30 3.82 -37.50
N TYR A 21 -2.41 4.51 -37.21
CA TYR A 21 -3.74 3.89 -37.25
C TYR A 21 -4.81 4.91 -37.67
N LEU A 22 -5.62 4.51 -38.65
CA LEU A 22 -6.65 5.28 -39.32
C LEU A 22 -7.87 5.55 -38.42
N SER A 23 -8.44 6.72 -38.66
CA SER A 23 -9.72 7.24 -38.15
C SER A 23 -10.91 6.36 -38.56
N LEU A 24 -11.74 5.94 -37.59
CA LEU A 24 -13.13 5.57 -37.84
C LEU A 24 -14.05 6.13 -36.74
N LYS A 25 -15.16 6.71 -37.23
CA LYS A 25 -16.14 7.56 -36.56
C LYS A 25 -17.03 6.80 -35.57
N THR A 26 -17.50 7.55 -34.58
CA THR A 26 -18.57 7.19 -33.62
C THR A 26 -19.94 7.02 -34.29
N PRO A 27 -20.88 6.35 -33.59
CA PRO A 27 -22.17 6.98 -33.39
C PRO A 27 -22.63 6.98 -31.92
N LYS A 28 -23.28 8.09 -31.57
CA LYS A 28 -24.07 8.30 -30.35
C LYS A 28 -25.25 7.32 -30.33
N HIS A 29 -25.60 6.78 -29.16
CA HIS A 29 -27.00 6.72 -28.72
C HIS A 29 -27.10 6.53 -27.20
N SER A 30 -27.94 7.38 -26.63
CA SER A 30 -28.43 7.44 -25.26
C SER A 30 -29.27 6.21 -24.88
N LEU A 31 -29.09 5.68 -23.67
CA LEU A 31 -30.16 5.03 -22.90
C LEU A 31 -29.77 5.10 -21.41
N VAL A 32 -30.37 6.06 -20.72
CA VAL A 32 -30.38 6.16 -19.26
C VAL A 32 -31.32 5.07 -18.75
N HIS A 33 -30.78 4.06 -18.07
CA HIS A 33 -31.57 3.19 -17.20
C HIS A 33 -31.26 3.57 -15.75
N ALA A 34 -32.30 3.98 -15.03
CA ALA A 34 -32.24 4.21 -13.60
C ALA A 34 -31.84 2.91 -12.90
N VAL A 35 -30.58 2.83 -12.48
CA VAL A 35 -30.13 1.69 -11.67
C VAL A 35 -30.67 1.87 -10.26
N ASN A 36 -31.39 0.85 -9.82
CA ASN A 36 -32.04 0.77 -8.52
C ASN A 36 -31.00 0.95 -7.40
N ILE A 37 -31.06 2.10 -6.69
CA ILE A 37 -30.11 2.50 -5.65
C ILE A 37 -30.02 1.44 -4.53
N SER A 38 -31.09 0.65 -4.32
CA SER A 38 -31.10 -0.44 -3.34
C SER A 38 -30.18 -1.61 -3.71
N LEU A 39 -30.03 -1.93 -5.00
CA LEU A 39 -29.19 -3.04 -5.45
C LEU A 39 -27.70 -2.67 -5.36
N PHE A 40 -27.34 -1.43 -5.70
CA PHE A 40 -25.99 -0.89 -5.48
C PHE A 40 -25.63 -0.82 -3.98
N ARG A 41 -26.59 -0.51 -3.10
CA ARG A 41 -26.40 -0.51 -1.64
C ARG A 41 -26.07 -1.90 -1.09
N GLN A 42 -26.68 -2.95 -1.65
CA GLN A 42 -26.46 -4.34 -1.22
C GLN A 42 -25.09 -4.85 -1.71
N ILE A 43 -24.69 -4.51 -2.94
CA ILE A 43 -23.37 -4.83 -3.53
C ILE A 43 -22.22 -4.13 -2.78
N LYS A 44 -22.42 -2.93 -2.24
CA LYS A 44 -21.38 -2.22 -1.46
C LYS A 44 -21.20 -2.79 -0.06
N LYS A 45 -22.29 -3.17 0.63
CA LYS A 45 -22.22 -3.86 1.93
C LYS A 45 -21.64 -5.28 1.82
N SER A 46 -21.86 -5.99 0.69
CA SER A 46 -21.32 -7.34 0.48
C SER A 46 -19.80 -7.38 0.27
N ARG A 47 -19.13 -6.24 0.12
CA ARG A 47 -17.66 -6.15 -0.06
C ARG A 47 -16.89 -6.14 1.26
N ILE A 48 -17.57 -5.85 2.37
CA ILE A 48 -17.04 -5.97 3.72
C ILE A 48 -17.41 -7.37 4.21
N VAL A 49 -16.42 -8.24 4.32
CA VAL A 49 -16.61 -9.59 4.83
C VAL A 49 -16.17 -9.61 6.30
N THR A 50 -17.13 -9.85 7.20
CA THR A 50 -16.85 -10.13 8.62
C THR A 50 -16.28 -11.55 8.76
N PRO A 51 -15.35 -11.84 9.69
CA PRO A 51 -14.70 -13.15 9.70
C PRO A 51 -15.66 -14.29 10.04
N ILE A 52 -15.34 -15.44 9.45
CA ILE A 52 -15.95 -16.77 9.59
C ILE A 52 -15.95 -17.22 11.06
N LEU A 53 -17.12 -17.67 11.54
CA LEU A 53 -17.28 -18.38 12.81
C LEU A 53 -16.34 -19.59 12.86
N SER A 54 -15.58 -19.73 13.93
CA SER A 54 -14.63 -20.83 14.12
C SER A 54 -15.33 -22.19 14.08
N HIS A 55 -14.96 -23.03 13.11
CA HIS A 55 -15.26 -24.46 13.17
C HIS A 55 -14.40 -25.10 14.26
N LYS A 56 -15.05 -25.64 15.30
CA LYS A 56 -14.40 -26.44 16.35
C LYS A 56 -13.87 -27.74 15.73
N CYS A 57 -12.56 -27.82 15.50
CA CYS A 57 -11.87 -29.11 15.36
C CYS A 57 -11.63 -29.71 16.75
N ARG A 58 -12.15 -30.93 16.94
CA ARG A 58 -11.99 -31.74 18.14
C ARG A 58 -10.59 -32.36 18.10
N ALA A 59 -9.73 -32.04 19.08
CA ALA A 59 -8.49 -32.76 19.34
C ALA A 59 -8.35 -33.02 20.84
N SER A 60 -7.82 -34.19 21.16
CA SER A 60 -7.85 -34.86 22.46
C SER A 60 -6.99 -34.20 23.54
N SER A 61 -7.33 -34.54 24.78
CA SER A 61 -6.71 -34.12 26.03
C SER A 61 -5.20 -34.39 26.09
N ALA A 62 -4.43 -33.33 26.32
CA ALA A 62 -3.15 -33.40 27.00
C ALA A 62 -3.05 -32.22 27.97
N THR A 63 -2.95 -32.53 29.25
CA THR A 63 -2.89 -31.59 30.37
C THR A 63 -1.53 -30.89 30.36
N ALA A 64 -1.49 -29.59 30.07
CA ALA A 64 -0.30 -28.77 30.24
C ALA A 64 -0.70 -27.34 30.68
N THR A 65 -0.41 -27.06 31.96
CA THR A 65 -0.19 -25.74 32.58
C THR A 65 -0.79 -24.50 31.90
N VAL A 66 -2.00 -24.14 32.36
CA VAL A 66 -2.65 -22.84 32.16
C VAL A 66 -2.07 -21.86 33.19
N ASN A 67 -1.13 -21.00 32.79
CA ASN A 67 -0.71 -19.86 33.63
C ASN A 67 0.03 -18.74 32.88
N SER A 68 0.38 -18.92 31.59
CA SER A 68 1.11 -17.90 30.80
C SER A 68 0.20 -16.96 30.00
N SER A 69 -0.97 -17.42 29.54
CA SER A 69 -1.87 -16.64 28.68
C SER A 69 -2.60 -15.50 29.41
N GLU A 70 -3.04 -15.72 30.65
CA GLU A 70 -3.76 -14.71 31.44
C GLU A 70 -2.85 -13.58 31.95
N GLN A 71 -1.60 -13.91 32.33
CA GLN A 71 -0.62 -12.90 32.75
C GLN A 71 -0.14 -12.02 31.58
N GLN A 72 -0.10 -12.56 30.36
CA GLN A 72 0.28 -11.82 29.17
C GLN A 72 -0.86 -10.91 28.69
N SER A 73 -2.12 -11.39 28.74
CA SER A 73 -3.32 -10.60 28.48
C SER A 73 -3.46 -9.40 29.41
N ALA A 74 -3.12 -9.55 30.71
CA ALA A 74 -3.21 -8.46 31.69
C ALA A 74 -2.13 -7.37 31.51
N ARG A 75 -0.92 -7.73 31.03
CA ARG A 75 0.17 -6.76 30.77
C ARG A 75 -0.10 -5.89 29.56
N VAL A 76 -0.72 -6.46 28.53
CA VAL A 76 -1.06 -5.77 27.28
C VAL A 76 -2.11 -4.68 27.55
N SER A 77 -3.13 -4.94 28.38
CA SER A 77 -4.17 -3.95 28.71
C SER A 77 -3.68 -2.71 29.48
N GLN A 78 -2.45 -2.70 30.01
CA GLN A 78 -1.93 -1.62 30.85
C GLN A 78 -0.81 -0.80 30.19
N TRP A 79 -0.42 -1.12 28.96
CA TRP A 79 0.62 -0.38 28.26
C TRP A 79 0.19 1.08 27.99
N LYS A 80 1.00 2.03 28.46
CA LYS A 80 0.82 3.47 28.23
C LYS A 80 2.08 4.04 27.58
N PRO A 81 1.98 4.62 26.37
CA PRO A 81 3.12 5.28 25.75
C PRO A 81 3.46 6.59 26.46
N ASP A 82 4.71 7.00 26.33
CA ASP A 82 5.11 8.40 26.51
C ASP A 82 4.28 9.28 25.55
N GLU A 83 3.75 10.40 26.06
CA GLU A 83 2.92 11.34 25.30
C GLU A 83 3.57 11.81 24.00
N ARG A 84 4.90 11.85 23.93
CA ARG A 84 5.63 12.23 22.72
C ARG A 84 5.29 11.34 21.52
N TYR A 85 4.98 10.06 21.74
CA TYR A 85 4.62 9.12 20.68
C TYR A 85 3.17 9.28 20.21
N LEU A 86 2.35 9.99 20.98
CA LEU A 86 0.96 10.26 20.62
C LEU A 86 0.80 11.55 19.81
N LYS A 87 1.85 12.37 19.64
CA LYS A 87 1.78 13.67 18.95
C LYS A 87 1.11 13.63 17.57
N CYS A 88 1.37 12.58 16.79
CA CYS A 88 0.81 12.40 15.45
C CYS A 88 -0.54 11.65 15.44
N CYS A 89 -1.09 11.30 16.62
CA CYS A 89 -2.38 10.61 16.76
C CYS A 89 -3.56 11.58 16.92
N VAL A 90 -3.33 12.90 16.94
CA VAL A 90 -4.33 13.93 17.31
C VAL A 90 -4.91 13.65 18.71
N PRO A 91 -4.05 13.65 19.76
CA PRO A 91 -4.51 13.43 21.12
C PRO A 91 -5.35 14.65 21.54
N GLY A 92 -6.60 14.41 21.94
CA GLY A 92 -7.55 15.47 22.27
C GLY A 92 -8.61 14.99 23.26
N LYS A 93 -9.49 15.89 23.71
CA LYS A 93 -10.54 15.58 24.70
C LYS A 93 -11.64 14.66 24.15
N GLU A 94 -11.85 14.66 22.84
CA GLU A 94 -12.93 13.91 22.19
C GLU A 94 -12.43 12.58 21.59
N LYS A 95 -13.22 11.54 21.81
CA LYS A 95 -12.96 10.19 21.28
C LYS A 95 -13.40 10.11 19.83
N LEU A 96 -12.43 10.12 18.91
CA LEU A 96 -12.63 9.92 17.47
C LEU A 96 -12.89 8.45 17.12
N LYS A 97 -13.62 8.21 16.02
CA LYS A 97 -13.76 6.91 15.35
C LYS A 97 -12.79 6.83 14.18
N VAL A 98 -11.86 5.87 14.24
CA VAL A 98 -10.76 5.76 13.26
C VAL A 98 -10.78 4.39 12.57
N ALA A 99 -10.87 4.41 11.24
CA ALA A 99 -10.68 3.23 10.41
C ALA A 99 -9.18 3.03 10.16
N VAL A 100 -8.58 1.97 10.69
CA VAL A 100 -7.13 1.73 10.62
C VAL A 100 -6.82 0.67 9.58
N LEU A 101 -6.08 1.06 8.52
CA LEU A 101 -5.59 0.12 7.52
C LEU A 101 -4.43 -0.71 8.09
N VAL A 102 -4.63 -2.02 8.20
CA VAL A 102 -3.63 -2.98 8.70
C VAL A 102 -3.18 -3.93 7.60
N SER A 103 -1.89 -4.20 7.53
CA SER A 103 -1.28 -5.09 6.52
C SER A 103 -0.69 -6.37 7.10
N GLY A 104 -0.73 -6.55 8.43
CA GLY A 104 0.03 -7.59 9.13
C GLY A 104 1.50 -7.23 9.36
N GLY A 105 1.95 -6.07 8.86
CA GLY A 105 3.28 -5.51 9.15
C GLY A 105 3.34 -4.78 10.49
N VAL A 106 4.54 -4.63 11.05
CA VAL A 106 4.78 -4.00 12.36
C VAL A 106 4.29 -2.56 12.41
N ASP A 107 4.47 -1.82 11.32
CA ASP A 107 4.19 -0.39 11.27
C ASP A 107 2.69 -0.11 11.46
N SER A 108 1.83 -0.83 10.73
CA SER A 108 0.38 -0.71 10.92
C SER A 108 -0.08 -1.19 12.30
N SER A 109 0.58 -2.19 12.87
CA SER A 109 0.25 -2.70 14.22
C SER A 109 0.56 -1.69 15.31
N VAL A 110 1.73 -1.04 15.24
CA VAL A 110 2.12 0.04 16.17
C VAL A 110 1.19 1.24 15.98
N ALA A 111 0.86 1.62 14.74
CA ALA A 111 -0.07 2.70 14.47
C ALA A 111 -1.46 2.44 15.08
N LEU A 112 -2.01 1.23 14.92
CA LEU A 112 -3.27 0.82 15.53
C LEU A 112 -3.22 0.95 17.07
N ARG A 113 -2.15 0.44 17.68
CA ARG A 113 -2.01 0.45 19.13
C ARG A 113 -1.84 1.85 19.70
N LEU A 114 -1.11 2.73 19.02
CA LEU A 114 -0.96 4.13 19.40
C LEU A 114 -2.29 4.88 19.37
N LEU A 115 -3.12 4.68 18.34
CA LEU A 115 -4.45 5.30 18.26
C LEU A 115 -5.39 4.82 19.36
N CYS A 116 -5.36 3.53 19.68
CA CYS A 116 -6.10 2.98 20.82
C CYS A 116 -5.62 3.59 22.14
N ALA A 117 -4.31 3.72 22.33
CA ALA A 117 -3.72 4.33 23.53
C ALA A 117 -3.99 5.85 23.63
N ALA A 118 -4.19 6.54 22.51
CA ALA A 118 -4.66 7.92 22.46
C ALA A 118 -6.14 8.08 22.84
N GLY A 119 -6.86 6.96 23.08
CA GLY A 119 -8.25 6.95 23.54
C GLY A 119 -9.29 6.87 22.42
N HIS A 120 -8.88 6.69 21.16
CA HIS A 120 -9.79 6.62 20.01
C HIS A 120 -10.50 5.26 19.89
N SER A 121 -11.68 5.27 19.27
CA SER A 121 -12.40 4.07 18.86
C SER A 121 -11.85 3.58 17.53
N CYS A 122 -11.10 2.49 17.52
CA CYS A 122 -10.49 1.97 16.29
C CYS A 122 -11.27 0.77 15.73
N THR A 123 -11.36 0.69 14.41
CA THR A 123 -11.74 -0.52 13.68
C THR A 123 -10.67 -0.82 12.65
N ALA A 124 -10.15 -2.04 12.63
CA ALA A 124 -9.08 -2.43 11.72
C ALA A 124 -9.66 -2.96 10.40
N PHE A 125 -9.00 -2.60 9.30
CA PHE A 125 -9.37 -3.03 7.95
C PHE A 125 -8.16 -3.61 7.22
N TYR A 126 -8.29 -4.84 6.72
CA TYR A 126 -7.34 -5.47 5.83
C TYR A 126 -7.85 -5.40 4.38
N LEU A 127 -7.07 -4.80 3.48
CA LEU A 127 -7.44 -4.68 2.07
C LEU A 127 -6.91 -5.88 1.28
N LYS A 128 -7.80 -6.74 0.81
CA LYS A 128 -7.47 -7.87 -0.06
C LYS A 128 -7.52 -7.40 -1.52
N ILE A 129 -6.35 -7.24 -2.13
CA ILE A 129 -6.16 -6.73 -3.51
C ILE A 129 -5.55 -7.77 -4.47
N TRP A 130 -5.49 -9.03 -4.05
CA TRP A 130 -4.81 -10.11 -4.79
C TRP A 130 -5.74 -10.77 -5.81
N PHE A 131 -5.16 -11.22 -6.93
CA PHE A 131 -5.85 -11.92 -8.01
C PHE A 131 -5.88 -13.42 -7.71
N GLN A 132 -7.06 -14.01 -7.54
CA GLN A 132 -7.20 -15.45 -7.26
C GLN A 132 -7.09 -16.29 -8.54
N ASP A 133 -7.61 -15.85 -9.69
CA ASP A 133 -7.94 -16.82 -10.73
C ASP A 133 -6.88 -16.97 -11.84
N ASP A 134 -6.02 -15.98 -12.09
CA ASP A 134 -5.00 -16.07 -13.15
C ASP A 134 -3.57 -16.29 -12.65
N PHE A 135 -3.31 -16.21 -11.34
CA PHE A 135 -1.96 -16.26 -10.75
C PHE A 135 -1.69 -17.47 -9.87
N GLU A 136 -2.58 -18.47 -9.82
CA GLU A 136 -2.36 -19.73 -9.08
C GLU A 136 -1.00 -20.38 -9.44
N ASN A 137 -0.55 -20.23 -10.69
CA ASN A 137 0.73 -20.76 -11.16
C ASN A 137 1.99 -20.03 -10.65
N PHE A 138 1.86 -18.90 -9.93
CA PHE A 138 3.01 -18.18 -9.38
C PHE A 138 3.34 -18.53 -7.92
N TRP A 139 2.40 -19.15 -7.21
CA TRP A 139 2.44 -19.20 -5.75
C TRP A 139 2.25 -20.61 -5.24
N SER A 140 3.29 -21.16 -4.62
CA SER A 140 3.18 -22.39 -3.83
C SER A 140 2.42 -22.19 -2.50
N ALA A 141 2.20 -20.94 -2.08
CA ALA A 141 1.41 -20.55 -0.93
C ALA A 141 0.83 -19.14 -1.13
N CYS A 142 -0.42 -18.89 -0.69
CA CYS A 142 -1.08 -17.59 -0.77
C CYS A 142 -0.39 -16.56 0.15
N PRO A 143 0.33 -15.54 -0.37
CA PRO A 143 1.12 -14.63 0.47
C PRO A 143 0.28 -13.81 1.46
N TRP A 144 -0.98 -13.57 1.13
CA TRP A 144 -1.91 -12.78 1.92
C TRP A 144 -2.44 -13.50 3.17
N ASP A 145 -2.37 -14.83 3.21
CA ASP A 145 -2.90 -15.61 4.34
C ASP A 145 -2.03 -15.42 5.60
N GLU A 146 -0.71 -15.38 5.42
CA GLU A 146 0.24 -15.07 6.48
C GLU A 146 0.07 -13.63 6.98
N ASP A 147 -0.06 -12.66 6.06
CA ASP A 147 -0.34 -11.26 6.38
C ASP A 147 -1.62 -11.10 7.21
N LEU A 148 -2.70 -11.74 6.77
CA LEU A 148 -4.00 -11.69 7.42
C LEU A 148 -3.95 -12.38 8.79
N THR A 149 -3.22 -13.48 8.92
CA THR A 149 -3.01 -14.17 10.20
C THR A 149 -2.31 -13.26 11.21
N TYR A 150 -1.25 -12.55 10.81
CA TYR A 150 -0.60 -11.56 11.68
C TYR A 150 -1.51 -10.37 12.00
N ALA A 151 -2.24 -9.85 11.02
CA ALA A 151 -3.18 -8.76 11.25
C ALA A 151 -4.24 -9.16 12.28
N LYS A 152 -4.79 -10.37 12.16
CA LYS A 152 -5.76 -10.93 13.10
C LYS A 152 -5.17 -11.09 14.50
N ALA A 153 -3.99 -11.72 14.62
CA ALA A 153 -3.33 -11.90 15.92
C ALA A 153 -3.07 -10.57 16.64
N VAL A 154 -2.65 -9.54 15.91
CA VAL A 154 -2.48 -8.18 16.46
C VAL A 154 -3.83 -7.61 16.90
N CYS A 155 -4.86 -7.70 16.06
CA CYS A 155 -6.18 -7.16 16.39
C CYS A 155 -6.80 -7.85 17.62
N ASP A 156 -6.66 -9.18 17.73
CA ASP A 156 -7.09 -9.97 18.88
C ASP A 156 -6.34 -9.55 20.15
N GLU A 157 -5.02 -9.33 20.07
CA GLU A 157 -4.20 -8.83 21.20
C GLU A 157 -4.56 -7.39 21.62
N VAL A 158 -4.96 -6.54 20.68
CA VAL A 158 -5.36 -5.15 20.95
C VAL A 158 -6.83 -5.07 21.40
N GLY A 159 -7.65 -6.06 21.09
CA GLY A 159 -9.10 -6.05 21.33
C GLY A 159 -9.86 -5.16 20.32
N VAL A 160 -9.45 -5.19 19.05
CA VAL A 160 -10.05 -4.39 17.97
C VAL A 160 -10.64 -5.32 16.89
N ASP A 161 -11.83 -5.01 16.40
CA ASP A 161 -12.45 -5.75 15.31
C ASP A 161 -11.66 -5.58 14.00
N LEU A 162 -11.39 -6.71 13.33
CA LEU A 162 -10.78 -6.75 12.01
C LEU A 162 -11.81 -7.08 10.93
N GLN A 163 -11.91 -6.21 9.92
CA GLN A 163 -12.74 -6.41 8.74
C GLN A 163 -11.87 -6.61 7.49
N VAL A 164 -12.27 -7.53 6.61
CA VAL A 164 -11.60 -7.76 5.32
C VAL A 164 -12.41 -7.08 4.21
N VAL A 165 -11.74 -6.26 3.42
CA VAL A 165 -12.34 -5.56 2.28
C VAL A 165 -11.72 -6.04 0.99
N HIS A 166 -12.54 -6.57 0.10
CA HIS A 166 -12.11 -7.03 -1.22
C HIS A 166 -12.07 -5.84 -2.19
N LEU A 167 -10.89 -5.57 -2.75
CA LEU A 167 -10.64 -4.49 -3.71
C LEU A 167 -9.80 -4.97 -4.92
N SER A 168 -9.80 -6.27 -5.21
CA SER A 168 -9.01 -6.84 -6.31
C SER A 168 -9.39 -6.26 -7.67
N ASP A 169 -10.69 -6.10 -7.94
CA ASP A 169 -11.18 -5.53 -9.20
C ASP A 169 -10.79 -4.05 -9.35
N GLU A 170 -10.95 -3.28 -8.28
CA GLU A 170 -10.52 -1.87 -8.24
C GLU A 170 -9.02 -1.76 -8.43
N TYR A 171 -8.25 -2.66 -7.81
CA TYR A 171 -6.80 -2.70 -7.96
C TYR A 171 -6.39 -2.99 -9.41
N TRP A 172 -7.03 -3.97 -10.05
CA TRP A 172 -6.82 -4.26 -11.47
C TRP A 172 -7.11 -3.04 -12.34
N ASN A 173 -8.32 -2.51 -12.22
CA ASN A 173 -8.84 -1.48 -13.09
C ASN A 173 -8.14 -0.14 -12.91
N ASN A 174 -7.73 0.20 -11.67
CA ASN A 174 -7.21 1.53 -11.36
C ASN A 174 -5.68 1.56 -11.21
N VAL A 175 -5.00 0.43 -11.04
CA VAL A 175 -3.54 0.38 -10.85
C VAL A 175 -2.89 -0.50 -11.90
N VAL A 176 -3.24 -1.78 -11.97
CA VAL A 176 -2.51 -2.76 -12.80
C VAL A 176 -2.67 -2.49 -14.29
N SER A 177 -3.90 -2.24 -14.74
CA SER A 177 -4.21 -1.92 -16.15
C SER A 177 -3.43 -0.70 -16.64
N TYR A 178 -3.38 0.35 -15.82
CA TYR A 178 -2.61 1.56 -16.07
C TYR A 178 -1.12 1.24 -16.16
N VAL A 179 -0.57 0.53 -15.19
CA VAL A 179 0.84 0.12 -15.18
C VAL A 179 1.20 -0.61 -16.47
N ILE A 180 0.41 -1.59 -16.89
CA ILE A 180 0.62 -2.34 -18.14
C ILE A 180 0.61 -1.40 -19.35
N SER A 181 -0.33 -0.45 -19.41
CA SER A 181 -0.41 0.52 -20.52
C SER A 181 0.79 1.47 -20.60
N GLU A 182 1.32 1.88 -19.45
CA GLU A 182 2.50 2.74 -19.37
C GLU A 182 3.76 2.00 -19.83
N TYR A 183 3.92 0.73 -19.42
CA TYR A 183 5.01 -0.12 -19.90
C TYR A 183 4.93 -0.36 -21.40
N ARG A 184 3.74 -0.61 -21.97
CA ARG A 184 3.55 -0.68 -23.43
C ARG A 184 3.95 0.60 -24.15
N SER A 185 3.91 1.73 -23.45
CA SER A 185 4.27 3.04 -23.97
C SER A 185 5.72 3.47 -23.66
N GLY A 186 6.54 2.58 -23.10
CA GLY A 186 7.96 2.84 -22.83
C GLY A 186 8.22 3.70 -21.59
N ARG A 187 7.26 3.80 -20.67
CA ARG A 187 7.38 4.53 -19.42
C ARG A 187 7.52 3.57 -18.24
N THR A 188 8.18 4.03 -17.18
CA THR A 188 8.31 3.30 -15.91
C THR A 188 7.35 3.90 -14.87
N PRO A 189 6.12 3.37 -14.73
CA PRO A 189 5.16 3.86 -13.75
C PRO A 189 5.53 3.45 -12.32
N ASN A 190 5.03 4.20 -11.33
CA ASN A 190 5.12 3.85 -9.92
C ASN A 190 3.77 3.33 -9.39
N PRO A 191 3.58 2.00 -9.24
CA PRO A 191 2.30 1.44 -8.79
C PRO A 191 1.93 1.82 -7.36
N ASP A 192 2.90 2.12 -6.49
CA ASP A 192 2.64 2.39 -5.08
C ASP A 192 2.01 3.78 -4.86
N VAL A 193 2.44 4.78 -5.65
CA VAL A 193 1.79 6.12 -5.69
C VAL A 193 0.31 5.98 -6.06
N LEU A 194 0.02 5.14 -7.06
CA LEU A 194 -1.34 4.90 -7.54
C LEU A 194 -2.16 4.09 -6.53
N CYS A 195 -1.57 3.07 -5.89
CA CYS A 195 -2.20 2.29 -4.85
C CYS A 195 -2.66 3.17 -3.69
N ASN A 196 -1.82 4.08 -3.20
CA ASN A 196 -2.20 4.99 -2.13
C ASN A 196 -3.36 5.90 -2.55
N THR A 197 -3.24 6.56 -3.70
CA THR A 197 -4.23 7.56 -4.15
C THR A 197 -5.56 6.94 -4.60
N ARG A 198 -5.53 5.80 -5.30
CA ARG A 198 -6.72 5.22 -5.95
C ARG A 198 -7.35 4.09 -5.15
N ILE A 199 -6.59 3.41 -4.31
CA ILE A 199 -7.04 2.21 -3.58
C ILE A 199 -7.17 2.51 -2.08
N LYS A 200 -6.05 2.68 -1.36
CA LYS A 200 -6.05 2.87 0.10
C LYS A 200 -6.84 4.10 0.54
N PHE A 201 -6.67 5.21 -0.16
CA PHE A 201 -7.34 6.47 0.13
C PHE A 201 -8.26 6.90 -1.02
N GLY A 202 -8.71 5.96 -1.85
CA GLY A 202 -9.70 6.21 -2.90
C GLY A 202 -10.84 5.21 -2.77
N SER A 203 -10.70 4.07 -3.43
CA SER A 203 -11.70 2.99 -3.42
C SER A 203 -12.11 2.56 -2.01
N PHE A 204 -11.18 2.50 -1.05
CA PHE A 204 -11.51 2.19 0.35
C PHE A 204 -12.31 3.32 1.03
N LEU A 205 -12.00 4.59 0.79
CA LEU A 205 -12.81 5.73 1.28
C LEU A 205 -14.26 5.62 0.78
N ASP A 206 -14.45 5.18 -0.47
CA ASP A 206 -15.77 4.99 -1.06
C ASP A 206 -16.54 3.81 -0.43
N VAL A 207 -15.83 2.74 -0.04
CA VAL A 207 -16.44 1.60 0.67
C VAL A 207 -16.93 2.02 2.05
N ILE A 208 -16.13 2.76 2.80
CA ILE A 208 -16.47 3.16 4.17
C ILE A 208 -17.26 4.47 4.25
N LYS A 209 -17.61 5.10 3.11
CA LYS A 209 -18.29 6.40 3.09
C LYS A 209 -19.62 6.43 3.85
N GLU A 210 -20.30 5.29 3.90
CA GLU A 210 -21.58 5.12 4.62
C GLU A 210 -21.39 4.71 6.09
N ILE A 211 -20.14 4.49 6.51
CA ILE A 211 -19.77 4.18 7.90
C ILE A 211 -19.17 5.44 8.51
N ASP A 212 -19.69 5.81 9.67
CA ASP A 212 -19.32 7.03 10.37
C ASP A 212 -17.93 6.90 11.02
N PHE A 213 -16.88 7.17 10.24
CA PHE A 213 -15.50 7.31 10.69
C PHE A 213 -15.01 8.74 10.46
N ASP A 214 -14.42 9.33 11.50
CA ASP A 214 -13.83 10.67 11.44
C ASP A 214 -12.58 10.68 10.57
N TYR A 215 -11.73 9.65 10.72
CA TYR A 215 -10.47 9.53 10.00
C TYR A 215 -10.17 8.09 9.56
N ILE A 216 -9.34 7.99 8.53
CA ILE A 216 -8.61 6.77 8.16
C ILE A 216 -7.17 6.92 8.64
N ALA A 217 -6.65 5.89 9.29
CA ALA A 217 -5.25 5.81 9.64
C ALA A 217 -4.51 4.70 8.89
N SER A 218 -3.20 4.86 8.75
CA SER A 218 -2.31 3.80 8.26
C SER A 218 -0.91 3.96 8.84
N GLY A 219 -0.10 2.91 8.77
CA GLY A 219 1.29 2.91 9.23
C GLY A 219 2.28 3.60 8.29
N HIS A 220 1.87 4.63 7.54
CA HIS A 220 2.82 5.37 6.71
C HIS A 220 3.69 6.31 7.55
N TYR A 221 4.96 6.43 7.15
CA TYR A 221 5.92 7.40 7.69
C TYR A 221 5.72 8.74 6.97
N ALA A 222 4.71 9.48 7.40
CA ALA A 222 4.40 10.85 7.01
C ALA A 222 3.56 11.48 8.11
N HIS A 223 3.34 12.78 8.10
CA HIS A 223 2.45 13.45 9.05
C HIS A 223 1.42 14.30 8.30
N VAL A 224 0.17 14.30 8.76
CA VAL A 224 -0.84 15.26 8.27
C VAL A 224 -1.12 16.27 9.37
N GLU A 225 -0.84 17.54 9.08
CA GLU A 225 -1.22 18.67 9.92
C GLU A 225 -2.60 19.16 9.48
N HIS A 226 -3.62 19.01 10.33
CA HIS A 226 -4.94 19.60 10.11
C HIS A 226 -4.99 21.00 10.71
N ARG A 227 -4.97 22.03 9.86
CA ARG A 227 -5.00 23.42 10.33
C ARG A 227 -6.42 23.83 10.70
N SER A 228 -6.53 24.62 11.76
CA SER A 228 -7.79 25.21 12.20
C SER A 228 -8.32 26.20 11.16
N GLY A 229 -9.63 26.17 10.91
CA GLY A 229 -10.32 27.04 9.98
C GLY A 229 -11.80 26.67 9.91
N ASP A 230 -12.63 27.53 9.33
CA ASP A 230 -14.01 27.18 8.98
C ASP A 230 -14.04 26.07 7.90
N ALA A 231 -15.21 25.45 7.67
CA ALA A 231 -15.32 24.30 6.77
C ALA A 231 -14.80 24.57 5.34
N GLN A 232 -14.74 25.85 4.93
CA GLN A 232 -14.24 26.27 3.61
C GLN A 232 -12.72 26.53 3.61
N THR A 233 -12.12 26.91 4.74
CA THR A 233 -10.68 27.23 4.86
C THR A 233 -9.85 26.15 5.56
N LYS A 234 -10.47 25.07 6.07
CA LYS A 234 -9.77 23.94 6.69
C LYS A 234 -8.88 23.24 5.65
N ILE A 235 -7.57 23.47 5.75
CA ILE A 235 -6.53 22.87 4.90
C ILE A 235 -5.80 21.78 5.69
N SER A 236 -5.49 20.67 5.04
CA SER A 236 -4.60 19.64 5.58
C SER A 236 -3.30 19.60 4.82
N VAL A 237 -2.18 19.62 5.53
CA VAL A 237 -0.84 19.69 4.94
C VAL A 237 -0.12 18.38 5.19
N LEU A 238 0.43 17.79 4.13
CA LEU A 238 1.29 16.61 4.22
C LEU A 238 2.72 17.05 4.53
N HIS A 239 3.25 16.60 5.66
CA HIS A 239 4.60 16.87 6.13
C HIS A 239 5.47 15.63 6.02
N LEU A 240 6.77 15.89 5.82
CA LEU A 240 7.81 14.87 5.92
C LEU A 240 7.78 14.20 7.30
N SER A 241 8.13 12.92 7.32
CA SER A 241 8.36 12.14 8.52
C SER A 241 9.56 12.67 9.30
N ALA A 242 9.55 12.47 10.62
CA ALA A 242 10.73 12.62 11.46
C ALA A 242 11.87 11.67 11.03
N ASP A 243 11.53 10.52 10.44
CA ASP A 243 12.50 9.60 9.83
C ASP A 243 12.73 9.93 8.35
N LYS A 244 13.82 10.63 8.05
CA LYS A 244 14.18 10.99 6.66
C LYS A 244 14.51 9.78 5.78
N ILE A 245 14.92 8.65 6.36
CA ILE A 245 15.30 7.45 5.61
C ILE A 245 14.04 6.66 5.24
N LYS A 246 13.06 6.64 6.15
CA LYS A 246 11.79 5.94 5.95
C LYS A 246 10.65 6.84 5.48
N ASP A 247 10.89 8.11 5.21
CA ASP A 247 9.88 9.05 4.71
C ASP A 247 9.12 8.46 3.49
N GLN A 248 7.79 8.51 3.57
CA GLN A 248 6.90 7.97 2.55
C GLN A 248 6.04 9.04 1.88
N THR A 249 6.33 10.33 2.09
CA THR A 249 5.55 11.42 1.46
C THR A 249 5.62 11.37 -0.06
N TYR A 250 6.73 10.89 -0.63
CA TYR A 250 6.87 10.67 -2.06
C TYR A 250 5.78 9.73 -2.61
N PHE A 251 5.41 8.67 -1.88
CA PHE A 251 4.36 7.73 -2.28
C PHE A 251 2.95 8.26 -2.03
N LEU A 252 2.82 9.40 -1.35
CA LEU A 252 1.57 10.06 -0.97
C LEU A 252 1.37 11.38 -1.73
N CYS A 253 2.25 11.71 -2.67
CA CYS A 253 2.30 13.02 -3.32
C CYS A 253 1.09 13.35 -4.21
N HIS A 254 0.31 12.34 -4.61
CA HIS A 254 -0.89 12.50 -5.45
C HIS A 254 -2.20 12.62 -4.65
N LEU A 255 -2.12 12.70 -3.32
CA LEU A 255 -3.32 12.87 -2.49
C LEU A 255 -3.93 14.26 -2.67
N SER A 256 -5.24 14.27 -2.92
CA SER A 256 -6.05 15.48 -2.94
C SER A 256 -6.34 15.99 -1.52
N GLN A 257 -6.77 17.25 -1.41
CA GLN A 257 -7.21 17.81 -0.12
C GLN A 257 -8.43 17.08 0.47
N ASP A 258 -9.34 16.58 -0.37
CA ASP A 258 -10.48 15.77 0.08
C ASP A 258 -10.03 14.50 0.78
N GLN A 259 -8.98 13.87 0.24
CA GLN A 259 -8.37 12.69 0.83
C GLN A 259 -7.62 13.07 2.11
N LEU A 260 -6.65 14.00 2.02
CA LEU A 260 -5.79 14.40 3.14
C LEU A 260 -6.57 14.82 4.39
N ARG A 261 -7.69 15.53 4.25
CA ARG A 261 -8.54 15.96 5.37
C ARG A 261 -9.11 14.82 6.21
N ARG A 262 -9.12 13.60 5.67
CA ARG A 262 -9.62 12.39 6.34
C ARG A 262 -8.51 11.45 6.79
N LEU A 263 -7.23 11.82 6.70
CA LEU A 263 -6.12 10.90 6.98
C LEU A 263 -5.38 11.22 8.28
N LEU A 264 -4.97 10.17 8.99
CA LEU A 264 -4.03 10.19 10.09
C LEU A 264 -2.84 9.27 9.81
N PHE A 265 -1.64 9.71 10.16
CA PHE A 265 -0.42 8.92 10.06
C PHE A 265 0.32 8.93 11.40
N PRO A 266 -0.01 7.99 12.31
CA PRO A 266 0.52 7.98 13.67
C PRO A 266 2.05 7.91 13.77
N LEU A 267 2.71 7.33 12.76
CA LEU A 267 4.16 7.10 12.79
C LEU A 267 4.98 8.30 12.30
N GLY A 268 4.36 9.36 11.78
CA GLY A 268 5.06 10.50 11.18
C GLY A 268 6.00 11.26 12.12
N CYS A 269 5.77 11.14 13.43
CA CYS A 269 6.54 11.81 14.47
C CYS A 269 7.69 10.94 15.03
N MET A 270 7.99 9.80 14.42
CA MET A 270 8.86 8.77 15.01
C MET A 270 9.88 8.19 14.02
N SER A 271 11.02 7.76 14.55
CA SER A 271 11.97 6.94 13.81
C SER A 271 11.52 5.48 13.70
N LYS A 272 11.99 4.77 12.68
CA LYS A 272 11.77 3.32 12.53
C LYS A 272 12.27 2.52 13.73
N GLN A 273 13.38 2.96 14.33
CA GLN A 273 13.96 2.30 15.51
C GLN A 273 13.02 2.41 16.71
N GLU A 274 12.43 3.58 16.94
CA GLU A 274 11.42 3.76 17.99
C GLU A 274 10.18 2.92 17.73
N VAL A 275 9.70 2.84 16.49
CA VAL A 275 8.57 1.96 16.12
C VAL A 275 8.87 0.50 16.46
N ARG A 276 10.07 0.01 16.15
CA ARG A 276 10.49 -1.36 16.50
C ARG A 276 10.60 -1.59 18.00
N LYS A 277 11.16 -0.61 18.72
CA LYS A 277 11.23 -0.64 20.18
C LYS A 277 9.83 -0.72 20.80
N LEU A 278 8.91 0.13 20.34
CA LEU A 278 7.52 0.11 20.80
C LEU A 278 6.83 -1.22 20.51
N ALA A 279 7.03 -1.79 19.32
CA ALA A 279 6.46 -3.10 18.98
C ALA A 279 6.93 -4.20 19.95
N ALA A 280 8.20 -4.16 20.37
CA ALA A 280 8.74 -5.09 21.35
C ALA A 280 8.20 -4.84 22.77
N GLU A 281 8.09 -3.58 23.19
CA GLU A 281 7.53 -3.18 24.49
C GLU A 281 6.05 -3.55 24.63
N MET A 282 5.28 -3.36 23.57
CA MET A 282 3.87 -3.76 23.49
C MET A 282 3.70 -5.29 23.49
N GLY A 283 4.75 -6.04 23.16
CA GLY A 283 4.70 -7.49 23.05
C GLY A 283 4.04 -7.99 21.76
N LEU A 284 3.93 -7.16 20.72
CA LEU A 284 3.19 -7.47 19.50
C LEU A 284 3.64 -8.79 18.86
N PRO A 285 2.71 -9.63 18.35
CA PRO A 285 3.03 -10.96 17.85
C PRO A 285 3.87 -10.91 16.56
N ASN A 286 3.84 -9.79 15.84
CA ASN A 286 4.60 -9.58 14.62
C ASN A 286 5.86 -8.72 14.81
N LYS A 287 6.27 -8.38 16.06
CA LYS A 287 7.38 -7.45 16.35
C LYS A 287 8.70 -7.74 15.62
N ASP A 288 9.01 -9.02 15.39
CA ASP A 288 10.24 -9.48 14.75
C ASP A 288 10.13 -9.62 13.23
N ARG A 289 8.95 -9.37 12.66
CA ARG A 289 8.66 -9.52 11.24
C ARG A 289 9.42 -8.46 10.42
N LYS A 290 10.11 -8.87 9.35
CA LYS A 290 10.83 -7.94 8.47
C LYS A 290 9.87 -7.03 7.70
N ASP A 291 10.36 -5.85 7.32
CA ASP A 291 9.61 -4.94 6.43
C ASP A 291 9.37 -5.63 5.08
N SER A 292 8.17 -5.50 4.53
CA SER A 292 7.88 -5.95 3.18
C SER A 292 8.74 -5.17 2.17
N GLN A 293 9.37 -5.90 1.26
CA GLN A 293 10.13 -5.33 0.15
C GLN A 293 9.48 -5.73 -1.17
N GLY A 294 9.57 -4.84 -2.17
CA GLY A 294 8.96 -5.04 -3.48
C GLY A 294 7.56 -4.43 -3.60
N ILE A 295 6.93 -4.66 -4.75
CA ILE A 295 5.64 -4.09 -5.10
C ILE A 295 4.53 -4.87 -4.37
N CYS A 296 3.66 -4.15 -3.67
CA CYS A 296 2.73 -4.70 -2.67
C CYS A 296 1.88 -5.90 -3.16
N PHE A 297 1.44 -5.91 -4.42
CA PHE A 297 0.57 -6.97 -4.97
C PHE A 297 1.32 -8.12 -5.64
N LEU A 298 2.64 -8.01 -5.78
CA LEU A 298 3.46 -9.05 -6.42
C LEU A 298 4.15 -9.96 -5.42
N GLY A 299 4.17 -9.62 -4.13
CA GLY A 299 4.89 -10.35 -3.08
C GLY A 299 6.28 -10.82 -3.53
N LYS A 300 6.52 -12.15 -3.61
CA LYS A 300 7.77 -12.79 -4.07
C LYS A 300 7.92 -12.91 -5.60
N VAL A 301 6.90 -12.63 -6.40
CA VAL A 301 6.99 -12.70 -7.88
C VAL A 301 7.85 -11.58 -8.40
N LYS A 302 8.77 -11.90 -9.31
CA LYS A 302 9.61 -10.89 -9.94
C LYS A 302 8.79 -10.02 -10.87
N PHE A 303 9.01 -8.71 -10.79
CA PHE A 303 8.32 -7.75 -11.66
C PHE A 303 8.49 -8.06 -13.15
N SER A 304 9.68 -8.51 -13.58
CA SER A 304 9.93 -8.90 -14.97
C SER A 304 9.08 -10.07 -15.45
N GLU A 305 8.79 -11.04 -14.57
CA GLU A 305 7.93 -12.19 -14.89
C GLU A 305 6.48 -11.75 -15.03
N PHE A 306 6.03 -10.85 -14.15
CA PHE A 306 4.74 -10.20 -14.26
C PHE A 306 4.58 -9.47 -15.60
N VAL A 307 5.55 -8.63 -15.98
CA VAL A 307 5.53 -7.91 -17.26
C VAL A 307 5.52 -8.86 -18.45
N ALA A 308 6.38 -9.88 -18.46
CA ALA A 308 6.48 -10.85 -19.55
C ALA A 308 5.15 -11.58 -19.78
N LYS A 309 4.41 -11.91 -18.71
CA LYS A 309 3.11 -12.56 -18.83
C LYS A 309 2.02 -11.67 -19.47
N HIS A 310 2.03 -10.36 -19.20
CA HIS A 310 0.96 -9.46 -19.66
C HIS A 310 1.26 -8.74 -20.97
N ILE A 311 2.53 -8.48 -21.24
CA ILE A 311 2.99 -7.70 -22.40
C ILE A 311 3.77 -8.57 -23.38
N GLY A 312 4.31 -9.71 -22.94
CA GLY A 312 5.15 -10.57 -23.75
C GLY A 312 6.58 -10.02 -23.88
N GLU A 313 7.29 -10.56 -24.86
CA GLU A 313 8.60 -10.09 -25.29
C GLU A 313 8.51 -9.51 -26.69
N MET A 314 9.23 -8.43 -26.93
CA MET A 314 9.38 -7.81 -28.24
C MET A 314 10.86 -7.52 -28.42
N GLU A 315 11.54 -8.43 -29.11
CA GLU A 315 12.97 -8.28 -29.35
C GLU A 315 13.24 -6.99 -30.13
N GLY A 316 14.24 -6.24 -29.69
CA GLY A 316 14.70 -5.01 -30.34
C GLY A 316 16.22 -4.88 -30.26
N ILE A 317 16.76 -3.91 -30.99
CA ILE A 317 18.21 -3.64 -31.03
C ILE A 317 18.61 -2.69 -29.90
N LEU A 318 19.81 -2.91 -29.38
CA LEU A 318 20.47 -2.02 -28.43
C LEU A 318 21.60 -1.31 -29.16
N LEU A 319 21.58 0.03 -29.12
CA LEU A 319 22.56 0.88 -29.79
C LEU A 319 23.27 1.76 -28.76
N GLU A 320 24.54 2.06 -29.03
CA GLU A 320 25.26 3.15 -28.36
C GLU A 320 24.68 4.49 -28.86
N ALA A 321 24.47 5.45 -27.95
CA ALA A 321 23.71 6.66 -28.25
C ALA A 321 24.48 7.73 -29.04
N GLU A 322 25.80 7.83 -28.87
CA GLU A 322 26.69 8.79 -29.51
C GLU A 322 27.22 8.30 -30.88
N THR A 323 27.63 7.04 -30.99
CA THR A 323 28.21 6.41 -32.18
C THR A 323 27.17 5.71 -33.03
N GLY A 324 26.05 5.27 -32.45
CA GLY A 324 25.07 4.42 -33.12
C GLY A 324 25.52 2.97 -33.31
N ASP A 325 26.61 2.57 -32.65
CA ASP A 325 27.15 1.21 -32.76
C ASP A 325 26.16 0.18 -32.23
N PHE A 326 26.08 -0.96 -32.93
CA PHE A 326 25.28 -2.09 -32.48
C PHE A 326 25.92 -2.76 -31.27
N LEU A 327 25.22 -2.72 -30.13
CA LEU A 327 25.67 -3.32 -28.86
C LEU A 327 25.05 -4.69 -28.59
N GLY A 328 23.94 -5.03 -29.26
CA GLY A 328 23.26 -6.30 -29.09
C GLY A 328 21.75 -6.20 -29.24
N LYS A 329 21.04 -7.14 -28.63
CA LYS A 329 19.57 -7.20 -28.64
C LYS A 329 18.99 -7.23 -27.23
N HIS A 330 17.80 -6.67 -27.08
CA HIS A 330 17.04 -6.66 -25.83
C HIS A 330 15.73 -7.43 -25.99
N ARG A 331 15.14 -7.92 -24.89
CA ARG A 331 13.88 -8.70 -24.90
C ARG A 331 12.60 -7.87 -25.00
N GLY A 332 12.73 -6.56 -24.92
CA GLY A 332 11.63 -5.58 -24.94
C GLY A 332 12.00 -4.38 -24.09
N PHE A 333 11.73 -3.18 -24.57
CA PHE A 333 12.14 -1.96 -23.86
C PHE A 333 11.48 -1.85 -22.47
N TRP A 334 10.32 -2.47 -22.25
CA TRP A 334 9.61 -2.51 -20.97
C TRP A 334 10.29 -3.35 -19.87
N PHE A 335 11.39 -4.04 -20.18
CA PHE A 335 12.23 -4.70 -19.16
C PHE A 335 13.37 -3.82 -18.65
N TYR A 336 13.42 -2.57 -19.08
CA TYR A 336 14.49 -1.62 -18.78
C TYR A 336 13.92 -0.29 -18.31
N THR A 337 14.67 0.38 -17.45
CA THR A 337 14.41 1.77 -17.08
C THR A 337 15.67 2.61 -17.28
N ILE A 338 15.49 3.91 -17.50
CA ILE A 338 16.62 4.85 -17.65
C ILE A 338 17.51 4.78 -16.40
N GLY A 339 18.83 4.63 -16.61
CA GLY A 339 19.82 4.48 -15.53
C GLY A 339 20.01 3.05 -15.01
N GLN A 340 19.30 2.06 -15.56
CA GLN A 340 19.45 0.65 -15.18
C GLN A 340 20.80 0.08 -15.64
N ARG A 341 21.57 -0.50 -14.71
CA ARG A 341 22.83 -1.20 -15.03
C ARG A 341 22.67 -2.70 -15.25
N GLN A 342 21.78 -3.34 -14.49
CA GLN A 342 21.62 -4.79 -14.51
C GLN A 342 20.75 -5.24 -15.69
N GLY A 343 20.99 -6.44 -16.22
CA GLY A 343 20.13 -7.04 -17.25
C GLY A 343 20.38 -6.59 -18.69
N LEU A 344 21.30 -5.63 -18.93
CA LEU A 344 21.70 -5.20 -20.27
C LEU A 344 22.56 -6.24 -21.03
N ARG A 345 23.19 -7.18 -20.29
CA ARG A 345 24.05 -8.26 -20.85
C ARG A 345 25.23 -7.75 -21.70
N LEU A 346 25.68 -6.51 -21.44
CA LEU A 346 26.86 -5.94 -22.08
C LEU A 346 28.13 -6.20 -21.25
N PRO A 347 29.23 -6.69 -21.85
CA PRO A 347 30.52 -6.81 -21.17
C PRO A 347 31.11 -5.40 -20.93
N GLY A 348 31.46 -5.08 -19.69
CA GLY A 348 32.08 -3.79 -19.31
C GLY A 348 31.20 -2.82 -18.52
N GLY A 349 29.88 -3.03 -18.49
CA GLY A 349 28.93 -2.07 -17.90
C GLY A 349 28.51 -0.97 -18.88
N PRO A 350 27.57 -0.10 -18.48
CA PRO A 350 27.10 1.01 -19.30
C PRO A 350 28.16 2.09 -19.50
#